data_AF-A0A962B5A8-F1
#
_entry.id   AF-A0A962B5A8-F1
#
_cell.length_a   1.000
_cell.length_b   1.000
_cell.length_c   1.000
_cell.angle_alpha   90.00
_cell.angle_beta   90.00
_cell.angle_gamma   90.00
#
_symmetry.space_group_name_H-M   'P 1'
#
loop_
_entity.id
_entity.type
_entity.pdbx_description
1 polymer ?
#
loop_
_entity_poly.entity_id
_entity_poly.type
_entity_poly.pdbx_seq_one_letter_code
_entity_poly.pdbx_strand_id
1 'polypeptide(L)'
;LCLYGHDIDTTTSPIEAALTWSIQKRRRVEGGFPGATRIQRELADGPSRQRVGIVPEGRAPAREGTEIRAGDGTPIGVVTSGGFGPTVNGPIAMGYVARGHETPGTPVQLVVRGKALPGRVAVLPFAPHRYRHKS
;
A
#
# COMPACT_ATOMS: atom_id res chain seq x y z
N LEU A 1 -2.74 8.02 -5.03
CA LEU A 1 -4.22 7.88 -5.00
C LEU A 1 -4.54 6.46 -5.42
N CYS A 2 -5.57 5.84 -4.84
CA CYS A 2 -5.97 4.47 -5.18
C CYS A 2 -6.77 4.45 -6.49
N LEU A 3 -6.62 3.40 -7.28
CA LEU A 3 -7.49 3.04 -8.40
C LEU A 3 -8.38 1.85 -8.01
N TYR A 4 -9.70 2.04 -8.02
CA TYR A 4 -10.65 0.94 -7.74
C TYR A 4 -10.57 -0.14 -8.83
N GLY A 5 -10.61 -1.40 -8.42
CA GLY A 5 -10.34 -2.55 -9.29
C GLY A 5 -8.87 -2.97 -9.35
N HIS A 6 -7.96 -2.16 -8.78
CA HIS A 6 -6.53 -2.46 -8.69
C HIS A 6 -6.03 -2.36 -7.24
N ASP A 7 -6.04 -1.16 -6.66
CA ASP A 7 -5.51 -0.92 -5.32
C ASP A 7 -6.52 -1.18 -4.21
N ILE A 8 -7.81 -1.10 -4.55
CA ILE A 8 -8.94 -1.34 -3.65
C ILE A 8 -10.07 -2.01 -4.43
N ASP A 9 -10.79 -2.90 -3.77
CA ASP A 9 -11.92 -3.65 -4.31
C ASP A 9 -12.92 -3.99 -3.17
N THR A 10 -13.90 -4.84 -3.44
CA THR A 10 -14.90 -5.27 -2.44
C THR A 10 -14.35 -6.19 -1.35
N THR A 11 -13.14 -6.73 -1.52
CA THR A 11 -12.49 -7.62 -0.54
C THR A 11 -11.59 -6.86 0.43
N THR A 12 -11.21 -5.64 0.06
CA THR A 12 -10.25 -4.79 0.76
C THR A 12 -10.96 -3.82 1.71
N SER A 13 -10.60 -3.86 2.99
CA SER A 13 -11.14 -2.89 3.96
C SER A 13 -10.46 -1.51 3.86
N PRO A 14 -11.10 -0.43 4.34
CA PRO A 14 -10.44 0.87 4.46
C PRO A 14 -9.19 0.86 5.36
N ILE A 15 -9.10 -0.07 6.32
CA ILE A 15 -7.94 -0.16 7.22
C ILE A 15 -6.78 -0.85 6.53
N GLU A 16 -7.03 -1.96 5.83
CA GLU A 16 -6.05 -2.58 4.93
C GLU A 16 -5.54 -1.56 3.90
N ALA A 17 -6.44 -0.78 3.31
CA ALA A 17 -6.09 0.20 2.28
C ALA A 17 -5.35 1.45 2.80
N ALA A 18 -5.07 1.55 4.10
CA ALA A 18 -4.54 2.77 4.74
C ALA A 18 -5.40 4.03 4.46
N LEU A 19 -6.72 3.86 4.42
CA LEU A 19 -7.73 4.89 4.15
C LEU A 19 -8.57 5.23 5.39
N THR A 20 -8.08 4.94 6.60
CA THR A 20 -8.76 5.24 7.86
C THR A 20 -9.23 6.70 7.96
N TRP A 21 -8.50 7.63 7.35
CA TRP A 21 -8.84 9.06 7.28
C TRP A 21 -10.23 9.33 6.68
N SER A 22 -10.72 8.46 5.80
CA SER A 22 -12.04 8.57 5.15
C SER A 22 -13.22 8.28 6.10
N ILE A 23 -12.96 7.61 7.23
CA ILE A 23 -13.97 7.28 8.23
C ILE A 23 -13.99 8.38 9.28
N GLN A 24 -15.15 9.00 9.52
CA GLN A 24 -15.31 10.03 10.56
C GLN A 24 -15.02 9.46 11.96
N LYS A 25 -14.40 10.27 12.84
CA LYS A 25 -14.01 9.86 14.21
C LYS A 25 -15.16 9.21 14.98
N ARG A 26 -16.35 9.82 14.96
CA ARG A 26 -17.56 9.26 15.61
C ARG A 26 -17.89 7.86 15.12
N ARG A 27 -17.87 7.66 13.79
CA ARG A 27 -18.14 6.37 13.16
C ARG A 27 -17.09 5.31 13.51
N ARG A 28 -15.82 5.67 13.65
CA ARG A 28 -14.77 4.72 14.07
C ARG A 28 -15.06 4.10 15.44
N VAL A 29 -15.69 4.85 16.35
CA VAL A 29 -16.05 4.39 17.69
C VAL A 29 -17.41 3.68 17.69
N GLU A 30 -18.45 4.35 17.20
CA GLU A 30 -19.84 3.88 17.30
C GLU A 30 -20.20 2.80 16.27
N GLY A 31 -19.46 2.71 15.16
CA GLY A 31 -19.86 1.89 14.03
C GLY A 31 -21.13 2.44 13.34
N GLY A 32 -22.09 1.54 13.08
CA GLY A 32 -23.37 1.90 12.45
C GLY A 32 -23.31 2.08 10.92
N PHE A 33 -22.37 1.41 10.26
CA PHE A 33 -22.21 1.38 8.80
C PHE A 33 -21.89 -0.05 8.32
N PRO A 34 -22.09 -0.37 7.04
CA PRO A 34 -21.80 -1.70 6.50
C PRO A 34 -20.36 -2.13 6.76
N GLY A 35 -20.17 -3.32 7.35
CA GLY A 35 -18.83 -3.85 7.67
C GLY A 35 -18.18 -3.28 8.93
N ALA A 36 -18.90 -2.50 9.75
CA ALA A 36 -18.36 -1.86 10.96
C ALA A 36 -17.65 -2.82 11.91
N THR A 37 -18.17 -4.03 12.13
CA THR A 37 -17.55 -5.03 13.01
C THR A 37 -16.12 -5.40 12.58
N ARG A 38 -15.91 -5.64 11.28
CA ARG A 38 -14.57 -5.94 10.73
C ARG A 38 -13.65 -4.73 10.89
N ILE A 39 -14.14 -3.55 10.55
CA ILE A 39 -13.35 -2.31 10.60
C ILE A 39 -12.97 -1.95 12.04
N GLN A 40 -13.87 -2.09 13.01
CA GLN A 40 -13.58 -1.86 14.43
C GLN A 40 -12.52 -2.83 14.95
N ARG A 41 -12.59 -4.12 14.59
CA ARG A 41 -11.54 -5.08 14.92
C ARG A 41 -10.19 -4.68 14.33
N GLU A 42 -10.14 -4.35 13.04
CA GLU A 42 -8.89 -3.95 12.39
C GLU A 42 -8.34 -2.62 12.91
N LEU A 43 -9.19 -1.72 13.42
CA LEU A 43 -8.76 -0.50 14.12
C LEU A 43 -8.11 -0.81 15.47
N ALA A 44 -8.61 -1.80 16.20
CA ALA A 44 -8.08 -2.20 17.50
C ALA A 44 -6.81 -3.05 17.35
N ASP A 45 -6.84 -4.05 16.48
CA ASP A 45 -5.83 -5.09 16.39
C ASP A 45 -4.83 -4.85 15.26
N GLY A 46 -5.11 -3.91 14.36
CA GLY A 46 -4.46 -3.76 13.05
C GLY A 46 -5.05 -4.68 11.97
N PRO A 47 -4.82 -4.40 10.67
CA PRO A 47 -5.18 -5.32 9.59
C PRO A 47 -4.17 -6.47 9.47
N SER A 48 -4.51 -7.53 8.72
CA SER A 48 -3.57 -8.63 8.43
C SER A 48 -2.55 -8.28 7.33
N ARG A 49 -2.92 -7.33 6.48
CA ARG A 49 -2.08 -6.73 5.43
C ARG A 49 -2.37 -5.24 5.33
N GLN A 50 -1.43 -4.46 4.82
CA GLN A 50 -1.62 -3.03 4.61
C GLN A 50 -1.09 -2.59 3.24
N ARG A 51 -1.82 -1.67 2.60
CA ARG A 51 -1.42 -1.01 1.37
C ARG A 51 -0.28 -0.04 1.65
N VAL A 52 0.79 -0.15 0.89
CA VAL A 52 1.97 0.71 1.00
C VAL A 52 2.41 1.27 -0.34
N GLY A 53 3.21 2.33 -0.31
CA GLY A 53 4.04 2.72 -1.44
C GLY A 53 5.33 1.90 -1.46
N ILE A 54 5.86 1.61 -2.65
CA ILE A 54 7.10 0.86 -2.85
C ILE A 54 7.94 1.57 -3.90
N VAL A 55 9.22 1.73 -3.62
CA VAL A 55 10.22 2.24 -4.59
C VAL A 55 11.19 1.09 -4.91
N PRO A 56 11.14 0.52 -6.12
CA PRO A 56 12.20 -0.36 -6.62
C PRO A 56 13.52 0.42 -6.74
N GLU A 57 14.65 -0.22 -6.42
CA GLU A 57 15.96 0.44 -6.48
C GLU A 57 16.60 0.41 -7.88
N GLY A 58 16.11 -0.47 -8.76
CA GLY A 58 16.53 -0.56 -10.16
C GLY A 58 15.70 0.30 -11.11
N ARG A 59 15.94 0.14 -12.42
CA ARG A 59 15.16 0.82 -13.48
C ARG A 59 13.89 0.08 -13.90
N ALA A 60 13.80 -1.22 -13.60
CA ALA A 60 12.68 -2.05 -14.01
C ALA A 60 11.43 -1.76 -13.14
N PRO A 61 10.30 -1.34 -13.73
CA PRO A 61 9.08 -1.17 -12.96
C PRO A 61 8.50 -2.53 -12.56
N ALA A 62 8.10 -2.64 -11.29
CA ALA A 62 7.22 -3.72 -10.86
C ALA A 62 5.80 -3.42 -11.37
N ARG A 63 5.18 -4.40 -12.02
CA ARG A 63 3.81 -4.29 -12.54
C ARG A 63 2.83 -4.95 -11.58
N GLU A 64 1.55 -4.70 -11.78
CA GLU A 64 0.49 -5.43 -11.08
C GLU A 64 0.72 -6.94 -11.13
N GLY A 65 0.47 -7.62 -10.01
CA GLY A 65 0.73 -9.05 -9.84
C GLY A 65 2.19 -9.41 -9.49
N THR A 66 3.12 -8.43 -9.46
CA THR A 66 4.50 -8.69 -9.01
C THR A 66 4.50 -9.13 -7.54
N GLU A 67 5.07 -10.30 -7.26
CA GLU A 67 5.22 -10.81 -5.89
C GLU A 67 6.20 -9.95 -5.09
N ILE A 68 5.83 -9.65 -3.85
CA ILE A 68 6.65 -8.94 -2.88
C ILE A 68 7.15 -9.95 -1.85
N ARG A 69 8.46 -10.00 -1.64
CA ARG A 69 9.13 -10.85 -0.65
C ARG A 69 9.84 -10.01 0.40
N ALA A 70 9.97 -10.55 1.60
CA ALA A 70 10.86 -10.03 2.63
C ALA A 70 12.34 -10.28 2.25
N GLY A 71 13.28 -9.74 3.03
CA GLY A 71 14.72 -9.87 2.77
C GLY A 71 15.24 -11.31 2.80
N ASP A 72 14.56 -12.20 3.53
CA ASP A 72 14.83 -13.64 3.60
C ASP A 72 14.19 -14.44 2.45
N GLY A 73 13.48 -13.77 1.54
CA GLY A 73 12.78 -14.39 0.41
C GLY A 73 11.36 -14.87 0.72
N THR A 74 10.86 -14.72 1.95
CA THR A 74 9.50 -15.10 2.32
C THR A 74 8.48 -14.25 1.53
N PRO A 75 7.48 -14.84 0.85
CA PRO A 75 6.40 -14.07 0.21
C PRO A 75 5.57 -13.32 1.25
N ILE A 76 5.45 -12.01 1.09
CA ILE A 76 4.74 -11.13 2.03
C ILE A 76 3.64 -10.32 1.37
N GLY A 77 3.51 -10.35 0.05
CA GLY A 77 2.57 -9.46 -0.61
C GLY A 77 2.56 -9.49 -2.12
N VAL A 78 1.82 -8.55 -2.68
CA VAL A 78 1.68 -8.38 -4.12
C VAL A 78 1.52 -6.91 -4.49
N VAL A 79 2.13 -6.53 -5.61
CA VAL A 79 1.96 -5.21 -6.24
C VAL A 79 0.59 -5.14 -6.89
N THR A 80 -0.15 -4.06 -6.60
CA THR A 80 -1.47 -3.76 -7.18
C THR A 80 -1.39 -2.75 -8.32
N SER A 81 -0.38 -1.90 -8.33
CA SER A 81 -0.17 -0.89 -9.37
C SER A 81 1.29 -0.52 -9.45
N GLY A 82 1.81 -0.28 -10.65
CA GLY A 82 3.20 0.15 -10.79
C GLY A 82 3.62 0.56 -12.19
N GLY A 83 4.58 1.48 -12.22
CA GLY A 83 5.06 2.12 -13.44
C GLY A 83 6.22 3.07 -13.18
N PHE A 84 6.59 3.85 -14.19
CA PHE A 84 7.60 4.89 -14.07
C PHE A 84 6.92 6.22 -13.71
N GLY A 85 7.38 6.87 -12.64
CA GLY A 85 6.91 8.20 -12.25
C GLY A 85 7.87 9.27 -12.78
N PRO A 86 7.52 10.07 -13.80
CA PRO A 86 8.43 11.07 -14.37
C PRO A 86 8.91 12.10 -13.35
N THR A 87 8.04 12.55 -12.45
CA THR A 87 8.40 13.50 -11.38
C THR A 87 9.36 12.91 -10.36
N VAL A 88 9.25 11.60 -10.09
CA VAL A 88 10.13 10.87 -9.18
C VAL A 88 11.41 10.43 -9.90
N ASN A 89 11.43 10.51 -11.23
CA ASN A 89 12.49 10.02 -12.13
C ASN A 89 12.89 8.56 -11.85
N GLY A 90 11.90 7.71 -11.57
CA GLY A 90 12.14 6.33 -11.20
C GLY A 90 10.87 5.47 -11.19
N PRO A 91 11.02 4.14 -11.08
CA PRO A 91 9.86 3.28 -10.89
C PRO A 91 9.24 3.50 -9.51
N ILE A 92 7.92 3.41 -9.45
CA ILE A 92 7.12 3.45 -8.23
C ILE A 92 6.00 2.42 -8.34
N ALA A 93 5.59 1.88 -7.21
CA ALA A 93 4.51 0.91 -7.14
C ALA A 93 3.69 1.08 -5.86
N MET A 94 2.45 0.61 -5.87
CA MET A 94 1.67 0.32 -4.67
C MET A 94 1.40 -1.17 -4.60
N GLY A 95 1.21 -1.67 -3.39
CA GLY A 95 0.88 -3.07 -3.15
C GLY A 95 0.47 -3.29 -1.71
N TYR A 96 0.02 -4.51 -1.41
CA TYR A 96 -0.26 -4.93 -0.05
C TYR A 96 0.88 -5.78 0.46
N VAL A 97 1.33 -5.49 1.68
CA VAL A 97 2.29 -6.31 2.42
C VAL A 97 1.66 -6.83 3.70
N ALA A 98 2.06 -8.01 4.14
CA ALA A 98 1.66 -8.60 5.41
C ALA A 98 2.05 -7.69 6.58
N ARG A 99 1.27 -7.77 7.67
CA ARG A 99 1.56 -7.06 8.91
C ARG A 99 3.01 -7.28 9.36
N GLY A 100 3.65 -6.20 9.82
CA GLY A 100 5.05 -6.17 10.25
C GLY A 100 6.01 -5.70 9.16
N HIS A 101 5.54 -5.55 7.91
CA HIS A 101 6.36 -5.12 6.77
C HIS A 101 5.94 -3.76 6.19
N GLU A 102 4.94 -3.09 6.78
CA GLU A 102 4.37 -1.84 6.25
C GLU A 102 5.18 -0.58 6.57
N THR A 103 6.19 -0.68 7.43
CA THR A 103 6.95 0.47 7.92
C THR A 103 7.79 1.07 6.77
N PRO A 104 7.72 2.39 6.51
CA PRO A 104 8.58 3.04 5.52
C PRO A 104 10.07 2.77 5.78
N GLY A 105 10.81 2.52 4.70
CA GLY A 105 12.22 2.10 4.76
C GLY A 105 12.42 0.59 4.87
N THR A 106 11.37 -0.20 5.12
CA THR A 106 11.47 -1.67 5.17
C THR A 106 11.99 -2.20 3.83
N PRO A 107 13.09 -2.98 3.80
CA PRO A 107 13.61 -3.58 2.59
C PRO A 107 12.70 -4.72 2.12
N VAL A 108 12.45 -4.78 0.83
CA VAL A 108 11.65 -5.82 0.17
C VAL A 108 12.33 -6.26 -1.12
N GLN A 109 11.95 -7.43 -1.62
CA GLN A 109 12.34 -7.92 -2.93
C GLN A 109 11.10 -8.01 -3.82
N LEU A 110 11.22 -7.56 -5.07
CA LEU A 110 10.16 -7.57 -6.07
C LEU A 110 10.53 -8.59 -7.15
N VAL A 111 9.69 -9.61 -7.34
CA VAL A 111 9.97 -10.70 -8.29
C VAL A 111 9.58 -10.27 -9.71
N VAL A 112 10.48 -9.56 -10.39
CA VAL A 112 10.24 -9.04 -11.74
C VAL A 112 10.86 -9.99 -12.76
N ARG A 113 10.03 -10.59 -13.63
CA ARG A 113 10.46 -11.54 -14.67
C ARG A 113 11.34 -12.66 -14.11
N GLY A 114 10.94 -13.21 -12.95
CA GLY A 114 11.64 -14.30 -12.27
C GLY A 114 12.90 -13.89 -11.50
N LYS A 115 13.26 -12.61 -11.46
CA LYS A 115 14.41 -12.10 -10.70
C LYS A 115 13.94 -11.31 -9.49
N ALA A 116 14.50 -11.60 -8.32
CA ALA A 116 14.31 -10.79 -7.13
C ALA A 116 15.11 -9.49 -7.26
N LEU A 117 14.41 -8.37 -7.36
CA LEU A 117 15.01 -7.04 -7.44
C LEU A 117 14.77 -6.28 -6.12
N PRO A 118 15.78 -5.58 -5.59
CA PRO A 118 15.62 -4.85 -4.33
C PRO A 118 14.66 -3.66 -4.48
N GLY A 119 13.92 -3.40 -3.42
CA GLY A 119 13.04 -2.27 -3.27
C GLY A 119 12.89 -1.92 -1.79
N ARG A 120 12.18 -0.82 -1.52
CA ARG A 120 11.85 -0.40 -0.15
C ARG A 120 10.42 0.08 -0.07
N VAL A 121 9.81 -0.15 1.08
CA VAL A 121 8.54 0.48 1.45
C VAL A 121 8.76 1.99 1.59
N ALA A 122 7.81 2.78 1.11
CA ALA A 122 7.92 4.21 1.01
C ALA A 122 6.62 4.91 1.45
N VAL A 123 6.79 6.14 1.94
CA VAL A 123 5.68 7.02 2.29
C VAL A 123 4.93 7.43 1.01
N LEU A 124 3.60 7.47 1.10
CA LEU A 124 2.74 8.05 0.07
C LEU A 124 2.29 9.46 0.51
N PRO A 125 2.12 10.40 -0.45
CA PRO A 125 2.38 10.27 -1.88
C PRO A 125 3.88 10.31 -2.24
N PHE A 126 4.27 9.74 -3.38
CA PHE A 126 5.66 9.78 -3.87
C PHE A 126 6.14 11.16 -4.29
N ALA A 127 5.21 12.05 -4.63
CA ALA A 127 5.48 13.45 -4.93
C ALA A 127 4.52 14.31 -4.10
N PRO A 128 4.97 15.46 -3.54
CA PRO A 128 4.14 16.30 -2.72
C PRO A 128 2.85 16.74 -3.44
N HIS A 129 1.73 16.71 -2.74
CA HIS A 129 0.50 17.33 -3.22
C HIS A 129 0.66 18.85 -3.27
N ARG A 130 0.01 19.50 -4.24
CA ARG A 130 -0.11 20.95 -4.37
C ARG A 130 -1.56 21.40 -4.24
N TYR A 131 -2.26 20.86 -3.25
CA TYR A 131 -3.66 21.23 -3.01
C TYR A 131 -3.76 22.71 -2.64
N ARG A 132 -4.75 23.41 -3.22
CA ARG A 132 -5.04 24.78 -2.86
C ARG A 132 -5.79 24.79 -1.52
N HIS A 133 -5.21 25.43 -0.52
CA HIS A 133 -5.90 25.72 0.73
C HIS A 133 -6.59 27.08 0.63
N LYS A 134 -7.80 27.21 1.18
CA LYS A 134 -8.41 28.52 1.41
C LYS A 134 -7.73 29.11 2.65
N SER A 135 -7.05 30.24 2.45
CA SER A 135 -6.60 31.14 3.51
C SER A 135 -7.78 31.80 4.20
#